data_AF-Q82QS8-F1
#
_entry.id   AF-Q82QS8-F1
#
_cell.length_a   1.000
_cell.length_b   1.000
_cell.length_c   1.000
_cell.angle_alpha   90.00
_cell.angle_beta   90.00
_cell.angle_gamma   90.00
#
_symmetry.space_group_name_H-M   'P 1'
#
loop_
_entity.id
_entity.type
_entity.pdbx_description
1 polymer ?
#
loop_
_entity_poly.entity_id
_entity_poly.type
_entity_poly.pdbx_seq_one_letter_code
_entity_poly.pdbx_strand_id
1 'polypeptide(L)'
;MSGAPQFLPSQSLPEVPYADFARSLGLGGVRVEKPGDVESAWRQALACDRPFVLDFRTDPAVPPIPPHATLEQIEAAATAILEGDSDRAGVVKQGFKAKVQEMLPGGHRNK
;
A
#
# COMPACT_ATOMS: atom_id res chain seq x y z
N MET A 1 13.55 8.77 4.46
CA MET A 1 12.55 9.86 4.45
C MET A 1 12.87 10.78 5.61
N SER A 2 12.86 12.09 5.44
CA SER A 2 13.53 13.08 6.32
C SER A 2 12.86 13.35 7.67
N GLY A 3 12.06 12.43 8.22
CA GLY A 3 11.39 12.59 9.52
C GLY A 3 10.37 13.74 9.59
N ALA A 4 10.08 14.42 8.47
CA ALA A 4 9.11 15.50 8.46
C ALA A 4 7.69 14.94 8.59
N PRO A 5 6.82 15.55 9.42
CA PRO A 5 5.44 15.12 9.59
C PRO A 5 4.66 15.22 8.26
N GLN A 6 3.59 14.44 8.18
CA GLN A 6 2.74 14.38 6.99
C GLN A 6 2.14 15.77 6.66
N PHE A 7 2.22 16.20 5.40
CA PHE A 7 1.56 17.42 4.92
C PHE A 7 0.17 17.09 4.38
N LEU A 8 -0.86 17.15 5.23
CA LEU A 8 -2.25 16.74 4.90
C LEU A 8 -2.80 17.31 3.58
N PRO A 9 -2.58 18.59 3.19
CA PRO A 9 -3.09 19.10 1.93
C PRO A 9 -2.56 18.38 0.68
N SER A 10 -1.36 17.78 0.71
CA SER A 10 -0.87 16.96 -0.40
C SER A 10 -1.39 15.51 -0.38
N GLN A 11 -1.99 15.09 0.73
CA GLN A 11 -2.52 13.74 0.92
C GLN A 11 -4.03 13.66 0.67
N SER A 12 -4.74 14.79 0.79
CA SER A 12 -6.17 14.90 0.48
C SER A 12 -6.39 15.08 -1.03
N LEU A 13 -6.07 14.04 -1.80
CA LEU A 13 -6.31 14.02 -3.24
C LEU A 13 -7.76 13.62 -3.56
N PRO A 14 -8.37 14.19 -4.63
CA PRO A 14 -9.67 13.74 -5.08
C PRO A 14 -9.60 12.28 -5.55
N GLU A 15 -10.70 11.57 -5.39
CA GLU A 15 -10.82 10.21 -5.92
C GLU A 15 -10.88 10.27 -7.46
N VAL A 16 -9.94 9.58 -8.12
CA VAL A 16 -9.85 9.51 -9.57
C VAL A 16 -10.11 8.07 -10.02
N PRO A 17 -11.09 7.82 -10.92
CA PRO A 17 -11.40 6.48 -11.38
C PRO A 17 -10.45 6.06 -12.52
N TYR A 18 -9.19 5.75 -12.19
CA TYR A 18 -8.12 5.49 -13.17
C TYR A 18 -8.45 4.33 -14.13
N ALA A 19 -9.00 3.23 -13.61
CA ALA A 19 -9.39 2.09 -14.43
C ALA A 19 -10.52 2.45 -15.41
N ASP A 20 -11.47 3.29 -15.01
CA ASP A 20 -12.59 3.73 -15.88
C ASP A 20 -12.08 4.66 -16.98
N PHE A 21 -11.18 5.58 -16.61
CA PHE A 21 -10.52 6.45 -17.56
C PHE A 21 -9.73 5.66 -18.61
N ALA A 22 -8.95 4.66 -18.20
CA ALA A 22 -8.24 3.77 -19.12
C ALA A 22 -9.20 3.07 -20.10
N ARG A 23 -10.31 2.51 -19.58
CA ARG A 23 -11.34 1.88 -20.41
C ARG A 23 -11.98 2.85 -21.41
N SER A 24 -12.16 4.12 -21.03
CA SER A 24 -12.70 5.16 -21.93
C SER A 24 -11.79 5.46 -23.13
N LEU A 25 -10.49 5.20 -23.01
CA LEU A 25 -9.48 5.36 -24.06
C LEU A 25 -9.27 4.09 -24.90
N GLY A 26 -10.06 3.04 -24.67
CA GLY A 26 -9.93 1.75 -25.33
C GLY A 26 -8.84 0.83 -24.74
N LEU A 27 -8.25 1.21 -23.61
CA LEU A 27 -7.28 0.38 -22.88
C LEU A 27 -8.00 -0.66 -21.99
N GLY A 28 -7.24 -1.63 -21.50
CA GLY A 28 -7.70 -2.49 -20.41
C GLY A 28 -7.66 -1.75 -19.07
N GLY A 29 -8.54 -2.11 -18.14
CA GLY A 29 -8.52 -1.52 -16.81
C GLY A 29 -9.38 -2.28 -15.82
N VAL A 30 -8.85 -2.49 -14.60
CA VAL A 30 -9.63 -3.01 -13.47
C VAL A 30 -9.21 -2.31 -12.17
N ARG A 31 -10.19 -2.07 -11.31
CA ARG A 31 -9.99 -1.56 -9.96
C ARG A 31 -10.05 -2.71 -8.96
N VAL A 32 -9.07 -2.78 -8.08
CA VAL A 32 -8.91 -3.82 -7.07
C VAL A 32 -9.12 -3.20 -5.69
N GLU A 33 -10.19 -3.62 -5.02
CA GLU A 33 -10.56 -3.08 -3.70
C GLU A 33 -10.43 -4.11 -2.57
N LYS A 34 -10.23 -5.39 -2.91
CA LYS A 34 -10.10 -6.48 -1.95
C LYS A 34 -8.81 -7.27 -2.20
N PRO A 35 -8.11 -7.70 -1.15
CA PRO A 35 -6.89 -8.50 -1.31
C PRO A 35 -7.09 -9.81 -2.10
N GLY A 36 -8.28 -10.42 -2.03
CA GLY A 36 -8.60 -11.65 -2.76
C GLY A 36 -8.66 -11.47 -4.28
N ASP A 37 -8.80 -10.23 -4.77
CA ASP A 37 -8.94 -9.93 -6.19
C ASP A 37 -7.58 -9.62 -6.85
N VAL A 38 -6.49 -9.56 -6.07
CA VAL A 38 -5.15 -9.18 -6.55
C VAL A 38 -4.66 -10.15 -7.63
N GLU A 39 -4.75 -11.46 -7.36
CA GLU A 39 -4.24 -12.48 -8.30
C GLU A 39 -5.02 -12.47 -9.62
N SER A 40 -6.35 -12.43 -9.55
CA SER A 40 -7.20 -12.44 -10.75
C SER A 40 -7.02 -11.18 -11.58
N ALA A 41 -6.82 -10.02 -10.94
CA ALA A 41 -6.53 -8.76 -11.61
C ALA A 41 -5.18 -8.81 -12.35
N TRP A 42 -4.14 -9.33 -11.71
CA TRP A 42 -2.84 -9.53 -12.38
C TRP A 42 -2.93 -10.50 -13.55
N ARG A 43 -3.62 -11.63 -13.39
CA ARG A 43 -3.83 -12.59 -14.49
C ARG A 43 -4.54 -11.94 -15.69
N GLN A 44 -5.57 -11.13 -15.44
CA GLN A 44 -6.27 -10.39 -16.48
C GLN A 44 -5.35 -9.37 -17.18
N ALA A 45 -4.60 -8.58 -16.41
CA ALA A 45 -3.72 -7.56 -16.95
C ALA A 45 -2.59 -8.15 -17.80
N LEU A 46 -1.94 -9.21 -17.31
CA LEU A 46 -0.82 -9.86 -18.00
C LEU A 46 -1.24 -10.66 -19.24
N ALA A 47 -2.49 -11.16 -19.26
CA ALA A 47 -3.05 -11.85 -20.43
C ALA A 47 -3.67 -10.89 -21.46
N CYS A 48 -3.76 -9.60 -21.15
CA CYS A 48 -4.38 -8.61 -22.04
C CYS A 48 -3.47 -8.32 -23.25
N ASP A 49 -4.09 -8.18 -24.41
CA ASP A 49 -3.45 -7.90 -25.70
C ASP A 49 -3.26 -6.40 -25.99
N ARG A 50 -3.53 -5.56 -24.99
CA ARG A 50 -3.45 -4.09 -25.05
C ARG A 50 -2.93 -3.53 -23.73
N PRO A 51 -2.45 -2.26 -23.70
CA PRO A 51 -2.06 -1.63 -22.45
C PRO A 51 -3.19 -1.69 -21.41
N PHE A 52 -2.82 -1.94 -20.16
CA PHE A 52 -3.77 -2.24 -19.09
C PHE A 52 -3.40 -1.45 -17.82
N VAL A 53 -4.40 -0.82 -17.19
CA VAL A 53 -4.25 -0.11 -15.91
C VAL A 53 -4.82 -0.93 -14.75
N LEU A 54 -3.98 -1.23 -13.76
CA LEU A 54 -4.40 -1.78 -12.48
C LEU A 54 -4.51 -0.66 -11.45
N ASP A 55 -5.72 -0.40 -10.97
CA ASP A 55 -6.03 0.62 -9.96
C ASP A 55 -6.24 -0.04 -8.60
N PHE A 56 -5.25 -0.01 -7.71
CA PHE A 56 -5.33 -0.64 -6.39
C PHE A 56 -5.75 0.36 -5.32
N ARG A 57 -6.87 0.08 -4.65
CA ARG A 57 -7.21 0.76 -3.39
C ARG A 57 -6.35 0.17 -2.27
N THR A 58 -5.44 0.99 -1.74
CA THR A 58 -4.53 0.59 -0.66
C THR A 58 -4.84 1.32 0.63
N ASP A 59 -4.31 0.81 1.74
CA ASP A 59 -4.47 1.40 3.07
C ASP A 59 -3.46 2.55 3.24
N PRO A 60 -3.92 3.82 3.38
CA PRO A 60 -3.02 4.96 3.55
C PRO A 60 -2.31 4.97 4.91
N ALA A 61 -2.78 4.18 5.89
CA ALA A 61 -2.22 4.09 7.23
C ALA A 61 -1.06 3.08 7.33
N VAL A 62 -0.62 2.47 6.22
CA VAL A 62 0.56 1.60 6.22
C VAL A 62 1.81 2.48 6.09
N PRO A 63 2.60 2.64 7.17
CA PRO A 63 3.81 3.44 7.10
C PRO A 63 4.83 2.76 6.18
N PRO A 64 5.60 3.53 5.38
CA PRO A 64 6.72 2.99 4.64
C PRO A 64 7.87 2.69 5.62
N ILE A 65 7.77 1.57 6.34
CA ILE A 65 8.85 1.07 7.20
C ILE A 65 9.78 0.21 6.32
N PRO A 66 11.05 0.61 6.14
CA PRO A 66 12.02 -0.25 5.46
C PRO A 66 12.19 -1.57 6.24
N PRO A 67 12.19 -2.74 5.57
CA PRO A 67 12.37 -4.03 6.23
C PRO A 67 13.77 -4.17 6.89
N HIS A 68 14.73 -3.35 6.47
CA HIS A 68 16.04 -3.22 7.09
C HIS A 68 16.25 -1.76 7.51
N ALA A 69 15.41 -1.28 8.44
CA ALA A 69 15.56 0.05 9.00
C ALA A 69 16.69 0.05 10.05
N THR A 70 17.57 1.05 9.99
CA THR A 70 18.50 1.31 11.09
C THR A 70 17.72 1.76 12.34
N LEU A 71 18.29 1.60 13.54
CA LEU A 71 17.65 2.07 14.78
C LEU A 71 17.26 3.56 14.70
N GLU A 72 18.11 4.39 14.08
CA GLU A 72 17.82 5.81 13.83
C GLU A 72 16.58 6.03 12.93
N GLN A 73 16.38 5.19 11.92
CA GLN A 73 15.21 5.28 11.04
C GLN A 73 13.93 4.83 11.74
N ILE A 74 14.03 3.87 12.67
CA ILE A 74 12.92 3.42 13.52
C ILE A 74 12.55 4.53 14.50
N GLU A 75 13.52 5.16 15.16
CA GLU A 75 13.29 6.28 16.09
C GLU A 75 12.70 7.51 15.38
N ALA A 76 13.20 7.85 14.20
CA ALA A 76 12.64 8.94 13.39
C ALA A 76 11.19 8.64 12.96
N ALA A 77 10.90 7.40 12.53
CA ALA A 77 9.54 6.99 12.19
C ALA A 77 8.60 7.04 13.40
N ALA A 78 9.05 6.55 14.56
CA ALA A 78 8.28 6.60 15.81
C ALA A 78 8.02 8.04 16.28
N THR A 79 9.00 8.93 16.15
CA THR A 79 8.88 10.34 16.50
C THR A 79 7.87 11.05 15.59
N ALA A 80 7.93 10.82 14.28
CA ALA A 80 6.96 11.38 13.33
C ALA A 80 5.51 10.91 13.59
N ILE A 81 5.32 9.65 14.01
CA ILE A 81 4.02 9.11 14.42
C ILE A 81 3.50 9.80 15.68
N LEU A 82 4.37 10.02 16.67
CA LEU A 82 4.04 10.71 17.92
C LEU A 82 3.66 12.18 17.69
N GLU A 83 4.40 12.88 16.82
CA GLU A 83 4.27 14.32 16.56
C GLU A 83 2.99 14.72 15.80
N GLY A 84 2.22 13.78 15.27
CA GLY A 84 0.88 14.11 14.78
C GLY A 84 0.38 13.34 13.56
N ASP A 85 0.93 12.16 13.28
CA ASP A 85 0.37 11.34 12.20
C ASP A 85 -1.09 10.98 12.54
N SER A 86 -2.01 11.39 11.67
CA SER A 86 -3.44 11.47 11.98
C SER A 86 -4.10 10.10 12.14
N ASP A 87 -3.41 9.01 11.77
CA ASP A 87 -3.90 7.63 11.84
C ASP A 87 -3.13 6.74 12.83
N ARG A 88 -2.93 7.27 14.05
CA ARG A 88 -2.17 6.60 15.14
C ARG A 88 -2.59 5.14 15.41
N ALA A 89 -3.87 4.81 15.25
CA ALA A 89 -4.38 3.46 15.54
C ALA A 89 -4.15 2.47 14.38
N GLY A 90 -4.33 2.92 13.13
CA GLY A 90 -4.09 2.11 11.94
C GLY A 90 -2.62 1.73 11.78
N VAL A 91 -1.74 2.72 11.94
CA VAL A 91 -0.27 2.56 11.85
C VAL A 91 0.26 1.55 12.88
N VAL A 92 -0.20 1.63 14.15
CA VAL A 92 0.20 0.69 15.21
C VAL A 92 -0.27 -0.73 14.90
N LYS A 93 -1.52 -0.89 14.43
CA LYS A 93 -2.09 -2.21 14.10
C LYS A 93 -1.35 -2.87 12.92
N GLN A 94 -1.00 -2.10 11.89
CA GLN A 94 -0.25 -2.61 10.74
C GLN A 94 1.21 -2.88 11.10
N GLY A 95 1.85 -2.04 11.92
CA GLY A 95 3.21 -2.26 12.42
C GLY A 95 3.32 -3.57 13.23
N PHE A 96 2.33 -3.85 14.08
CA PHE A 96 2.27 -5.12 14.80
C PHE A 96 2.08 -6.32 13.85
N LYS A 97 1.19 -6.19 12.85
CA LYS A 97 0.97 -7.25 11.85
C LYS A 97 2.23 -7.54 11.03
N ALA A 98 2.95 -6.50 10.58
CA ALA A 98 4.20 -6.64 9.86
C ALA A 98 5.27 -7.35 10.71
N LYS A 99 5.38 -6.99 12.01
CA LYS A 99 6.34 -7.64 12.92
C LYS A 99 6.02 -9.12 13.17
N VAL A 100 4.73 -9.46 13.28
CA VAL A 100 4.27 -10.85 13.38
C VAL A 100 4.56 -11.63 12.09
N GLN A 101 4.37 -11.01 10.92
CA GLN A 101 4.72 -11.63 9.63
C GLN A 101 6.22 -11.84 9.46
N GLU A 102 7.06 -10.93 9.98
CA GLU A 102 8.52 -11.06 9.97
C GLU A 102 9.01 -12.17 10.94
N MET A 103 8.35 -12.34 12.09
CA MET A 103 8.68 -13.38 13.07
C MET A 103 8.09 -14.76 12.76
N LEU A 104 7.17 -14.87 11.81
CA LEU A 104 6.66 -16.15 11.32
C LEU A 104 7.66 -16.71 10.28
N PRO A 105 8.39 -17.80 10.59
CA PRO A 105 9.20 -18.47 9.59
C PRO A 105 8.26 -19.00 8.51
N GLY A 106 8.64 -18.82 7.24
CA GLY A 106 7.88 -19.23 6.08
C GLY A 106 7.24 -20.60 6.25
N GLY A 107 5.91 -20.61 6.31
CA GLY A 107 5.12 -21.83 6.19
C GLY A 107 5.29 -22.39 4.79
N HIS A 108 6.27 -23.27 4.64
CA HIS A 108 6.41 -24.15 3.49
C HIS A 108 5.08 -24.91 3.31
N ARG A 109 4.26 -24.51 2.33
CA ARG A 109 3.18 -25.36 1.83
C ARG A 109 3.49 -25.71 0.39
N ASN A 110 4.12 -26.88 0.28
CA ASN A 110 4.27 -27.66 -0.92
C ASN A 110 2.89 -28.22 -1.33
N LYS A 111 2.69 -28.28 -2.67
CA LYS A 111 1.54 -28.78 -3.45
C LYS A 111 0.41 -27.80 -3.71
#